data_AF-A0A4Q6GB57-F1
#
_entry.id   AF-A0A4Q6GB57-F1
#
_cell.length_a   1.000
_cell.length_b   1.000
_cell.length_c   1.000
_cell.angle_alpha   90.00
_cell.angle_beta   90.00
_cell.angle_gamma   90.00
#
_symmetry.space_group_name_H-M   'P 1'
#
loop_
_entity.id
_entity.type
_entity.pdbx_description
1 polymer ?
#
loop_
_entity_poly.entity_id
_entity_poly.type
_entity_poly.pdbx_seq_one_letter_code
_entity_poly.pdbx_strand_id
1 'polypeptide(L)'
;IEEFLDLRKNTGDDRRRTHDMNTANWIPDLFMKRVMEKGYWSLFSPSETPDLHDLVGKAFEEAYVGYEAKAARGEMTVYKKIEALDLWRKMLSMLFETGHPWITFKDPCNIRSPQQHVGVVHSSNLCTEITLNTSADEIAVCNLGSVNLPQHMKGDGLDHAKLQKTIRTAMRMLDNVIDINYYAVDKARNSNMRHRPVGMGVMGHQDCLHMMRVPFASEKAVQFADTSMEAVCYYAYLASTELAEERGRYETYEGSLWDRGILPQDSIKLLAEERGGYLEQDTSESMDWTPVRERIKQFGMRNSNCVAIAPTATISNIIGVSACIEPTFQNLYVKSNLSGEFTEINSYLVRDLKARDLWDEVMIADLKYFDGSLSKIDRVPQDLRDIYATAFEVEPKWLVEQASRRQKWIDQAQSLNIYMAGASGKKLDETYKLAWLRGLKTTYYLRTIAATHMEKSTTRTGALNAVSVSGGLTGGHAAPAAAPAAAPAASAPEVVDGAACYLRPGDAGFDECEACQ
;
A
#
# COMPACT_ATOMS: atom_id res chain seq x y z
N ILE A 1 -14.40 19.50 5.58
CA ILE A 1 -13.76 18.21 5.97
C ILE A 1 -14.76 17.24 6.60
N GLU A 2 -15.57 17.63 7.60
CA GLU A 2 -16.44 16.69 8.31
C GLU A 2 -17.41 15.93 7.39
N GLU A 3 -18.08 16.62 6.47
CA GLU A 3 -18.97 15.99 5.49
C GLU A 3 -18.21 15.11 4.47
N PHE A 4 -16.98 15.51 4.12
CA PHE A 4 -16.12 14.75 3.21
C PHE A 4 -15.79 13.36 3.76
N LEU A 5 -15.62 13.24 5.08
CA LEU A 5 -15.36 11.95 5.73
C LEU A 5 -16.53 10.97 5.62
N ASP A 6 -17.77 11.46 5.43
CA ASP A 6 -18.99 10.64 5.37
C ASP A 6 -19.41 10.26 3.94
N LEU A 7 -18.72 10.75 2.90
CA LEU A 7 -19.11 10.59 1.48
C LEU A 7 -19.25 9.14 1.01
N ARG A 8 -18.54 8.21 1.66
CA ARG A 8 -18.51 6.78 1.30
C ARG A 8 -19.34 5.88 2.20
N LYS A 9 -20.14 6.45 3.10
CA LYS A 9 -21.07 5.67 3.90
C LYS A 9 -22.15 5.02 3.04
N ASN A 10 -22.50 3.78 3.37
CA ASN A 10 -23.55 3.04 2.68
C ASN A 10 -24.97 3.56 3.01
N THR A 11 -25.14 4.28 4.12
CA THR A 11 -26.45 4.77 4.59
C THR A 11 -26.44 6.27 4.83
N GLY A 12 -27.63 6.88 4.90
CA GLY A 12 -27.86 8.31 5.12
C GLY A 12 -28.48 9.01 3.91
N ASP A 13 -28.47 10.34 3.90
CA ASP A 13 -28.98 11.14 2.77
C ASP A 13 -28.09 10.96 1.53
N ASP A 14 -28.64 10.37 0.48
CA ASP A 14 -27.96 10.05 -0.77
C ASP A 14 -27.36 11.28 -1.47
N ARG A 15 -27.97 12.47 -1.27
CA ARG A 15 -27.44 13.75 -1.78
C ARG A 15 -26.07 14.11 -1.23
N ARG A 16 -25.64 13.44 -0.16
CA ARG A 16 -24.39 13.67 0.56
C ARG A 16 -23.46 12.46 0.43
N ARG A 17 -23.61 11.66 -0.64
CA ARG A 17 -22.82 10.46 -0.92
C ARG A 17 -22.21 10.50 -2.32
N THR A 18 -21.07 9.83 -2.45
CA THR A 18 -20.35 9.66 -3.73
C THR A 18 -19.78 8.24 -3.78
N HIS A 19 -20.64 7.24 -3.97
CA HIS A 19 -20.26 5.82 -3.89
C HIS A 19 -19.15 5.42 -4.87
N ASP A 20 -19.12 6.06 -6.04
CA ASP A 20 -18.18 5.76 -7.12
C ASP A 20 -16.89 6.61 -7.08
N MET A 21 -16.76 7.52 -6.12
CA MET A 21 -15.59 8.38 -5.99
C MET A 21 -14.74 7.95 -4.79
N ASN A 22 -13.45 7.70 -5.00
CA ASN A 22 -12.52 7.50 -3.89
C ASN A 22 -12.18 8.83 -3.21
N THR A 23 -11.86 8.78 -1.92
CA THR A 23 -11.50 9.95 -1.12
C THR A 23 -10.21 9.68 -0.35
N ALA A 24 -9.38 10.71 -0.20
CA ALA A 24 -8.14 10.68 0.58
C ALA A 24 -7.95 11.99 1.36
N ASN A 25 -7.41 11.89 2.57
CA ASN A 25 -7.03 13.03 3.39
C ASN A 25 -5.58 13.43 3.07
N TRP A 26 -5.35 14.71 2.73
CA TRP A 26 -4.03 15.31 2.52
C TRP A 26 -3.59 16.05 3.80
N ILE A 27 -2.86 15.36 4.68
CA ILE A 27 -2.70 15.76 6.07
C ILE A 27 -1.37 16.53 6.27
N PRO A 28 -1.40 17.79 6.74
CA PRO A 28 -0.18 18.50 7.14
C PRO A 28 0.36 17.95 8.47
N ASP A 29 1.68 18.02 8.67
CA ASP A 29 2.38 17.61 9.89
C ASP A 29 1.82 18.35 11.11
N LEU A 30 1.42 19.62 10.97
CA LEU A 30 0.80 20.40 12.04
C LEU A 30 -0.44 19.72 12.63
N PHE A 31 -1.28 19.11 11.78
CA PHE A 31 -2.45 18.41 12.26
C PHE A 31 -2.04 17.23 13.14
N MET A 32 -1.05 16.44 12.69
CA MET A 32 -0.54 15.31 13.46
C MET A 32 0.13 15.75 14.77
N LYS A 33 0.90 16.84 14.77
CA LYS A 33 1.44 17.46 16.00
C LYS A 33 0.31 17.80 16.98
N ARG A 34 -0.74 18.48 16.52
CA ARG A 34 -1.93 18.81 17.35
C ARG A 34 -2.66 17.54 17.84
N VAL A 35 -2.70 16.46 17.07
CA VAL A 35 -3.25 15.17 17.53
C VAL A 35 -2.39 14.57 18.64
N MET A 36 -1.06 14.56 18.49
CA MET A 36 -0.12 14.02 19.48
C MET A 36 -0.15 14.83 20.79
N GLU A 37 -0.26 16.14 20.69
CA GLU A 37 -0.27 17.08 21.81
C GLU A 37 -1.67 17.32 22.40
N LYS A 38 -2.71 16.70 21.84
CA LYS A 38 -4.13 16.91 22.21
C LYS A 38 -4.55 18.38 22.13
N GLY A 39 -4.05 19.08 21.12
CA GLY A 39 -4.37 20.47 20.84
C GLY A 39 -5.68 20.64 20.04
N TYR A 40 -5.98 21.90 19.74
CA TYR A 40 -7.11 22.27 18.88
C TYR A 40 -6.72 22.32 17.41
N TRP A 41 -7.71 22.21 16.54
CA TRP A 41 -7.62 22.37 15.09
C TRP A 41 -8.69 23.34 14.60
N SER A 42 -8.33 24.23 13.67
CA SER A 42 -9.21 25.24 13.11
C SER A 42 -9.55 24.92 11.66
N LEU A 43 -10.83 24.81 11.35
CA LEU A 43 -11.32 24.64 10.00
C LEU A 43 -11.52 26.02 9.38
N PHE A 44 -10.93 26.25 8.22
CA PHE A 44 -11.07 27.49 7.45
C PHE A 44 -11.72 27.23 6.10
N SER A 45 -12.36 28.26 5.53
CA SER A 45 -12.68 28.28 4.10
C SER A 45 -11.44 28.68 3.30
N PRO A 46 -11.10 27.99 2.20
CA PRO A 46 -9.97 28.37 1.35
C PRO A 46 -10.17 29.76 0.72
N SER A 47 -11.40 30.27 0.61
CA SER A 47 -11.66 31.64 0.13
C SER A 47 -11.11 32.73 1.06
N GLU A 48 -11.02 32.46 2.37
CA GLU A 48 -10.42 33.39 3.36
C GLU A 48 -8.95 33.05 3.65
N THR A 49 -8.46 31.90 3.19
CA THR A 49 -7.11 31.36 3.43
C THR A 49 -6.49 30.74 2.17
N PRO A 50 -6.41 31.49 1.05
CA PRO A 50 -6.15 30.93 -0.29
C PRO A 50 -4.73 30.38 -0.47
N ASP A 51 -3.78 30.81 0.35
CA ASP A 51 -2.35 30.45 0.31
C ASP A 51 -2.04 29.12 1.01
N LEU A 52 -2.86 28.69 1.98
CA LEU A 52 -2.59 27.50 2.80
C LEU A 52 -2.40 26.20 2.00
N HIS A 53 -3.05 26.08 0.84
CA HIS A 53 -2.94 24.87 0.04
C HIS A 53 -1.53 24.72 -0.56
N ASP A 54 -0.91 25.83 -0.95
CA ASP A 54 0.37 25.89 -1.65
C ASP A 54 1.56 25.95 -0.67
N LEU A 55 1.34 26.42 0.57
CA LEU A 55 2.36 26.45 1.61
C LEU A 55 2.61 25.05 2.20
N VAL A 56 3.85 24.75 2.60
CA VAL A 56 4.29 23.44 3.12
C VAL A 56 5.14 23.65 4.37
N GLY A 57 5.19 22.65 5.27
CA GLY A 57 6.13 22.62 6.39
C GLY A 57 5.99 23.84 7.31
N LYS A 58 7.11 24.43 7.73
CA LYS A 58 7.09 25.59 8.64
C LYS A 58 6.35 26.79 8.08
N ALA A 59 6.42 27.03 6.78
CA ALA A 59 5.72 28.15 6.14
C ALA A 59 4.19 27.96 6.22
N PHE A 60 3.71 26.72 6.02
CA PHE A 60 2.31 26.37 6.27
C PHE A 60 1.95 26.59 7.74
N GLU A 61 2.79 26.11 8.67
CA GLU A 61 2.53 26.23 10.10
C GLU A 61 2.41 27.68 10.56
N GLU A 62 3.34 28.54 10.15
CA GLU A 62 3.33 29.96 10.47
C GLU A 62 2.08 30.66 9.94
N ALA A 63 1.77 30.45 8.65
CA ALA A 63 0.59 31.04 8.03
C ALA A 63 -0.70 30.56 8.69
N TYR A 64 -0.84 29.25 8.91
CA TYR A 64 -2.01 28.64 9.53
C TYR A 64 -2.24 29.16 10.94
N VAL A 65 -1.21 29.22 11.78
CA VAL A 65 -1.31 29.80 13.14
C VAL A 65 -1.60 31.29 13.08
N GLY A 66 -1.07 32.01 12.10
CA GLY A 66 -1.42 33.40 11.82
C GLY A 66 -2.92 33.59 11.55
N TYR A 67 -3.54 32.68 10.78
CA TYR A 67 -4.98 32.67 10.55
C TYR A 67 -5.77 32.30 11.82
N GLU A 68 -5.31 31.35 12.62
CA GLU A 68 -5.91 31.08 13.94
C GLU A 68 -5.92 32.33 14.83
N ALA A 69 -4.83 33.12 14.81
CA ALA A 69 -4.75 34.37 15.55
C ALA A 69 -5.68 35.47 14.99
N LYS A 70 -5.81 35.59 13.66
CA LYS A 70 -6.78 36.52 13.03
C LYS A 70 -8.22 36.16 13.42
N ALA A 71 -8.57 34.88 13.36
CA ALA A 71 -9.88 34.38 13.78
C ALA A 71 -10.17 34.69 15.27
N ALA A 72 -9.18 34.51 16.15
CA ALA A 72 -9.29 34.84 17.57
C ALA A 72 -9.47 36.34 17.83
N ARG A 73 -8.94 37.22 16.97
CA ARG A 73 -9.16 38.68 17.02
C ARG A 73 -10.50 39.13 16.40
N GLY A 74 -11.29 38.21 15.84
CA GLY A 74 -12.55 38.54 15.16
C GLY A 74 -12.37 39.11 13.75
N GLU A 75 -11.19 38.97 13.16
CA GLU A 75 -10.87 39.45 11.79
C GLU A 75 -11.26 38.44 10.70
N MET A 76 -11.75 37.26 11.08
CA MET A 76 -12.25 36.23 10.17
C MET A 76 -13.66 35.83 10.54
N THR A 77 -14.50 35.59 9.53
CA THR A 77 -15.92 35.31 9.74
C THR A 77 -16.28 33.85 9.57
N VAL A 78 -15.53 33.09 8.78
CA VAL A 78 -15.84 31.70 8.45
C VAL A 78 -14.75 30.77 8.97
N TYR A 79 -14.86 30.39 10.24
CA TYR A 79 -14.00 29.37 10.85
C TYR A 79 -14.73 28.52 11.89
N LYS A 80 -14.23 27.31 12.14
CA LYS A 80 -14.71 26.42 13.21
C LYS A 80 -13.53 25.82 13.97
N LYS A 81 -13.48 25.98 15.29
CA LYS A 81 -12.46 25.37 16.14
C LYS A 81 -12.97 24.05 16.74
N ILE A 82 -12.17 23.00 16.66
CA ILE A 82 -12.48 21.65 17.15
C ILE A 82 -11.26 21.03 17.84
N GLU A 83 -11.44 19.93 18.58
CA GLU A 83 -10.31 19.15 19.07
C GLU A 83 -9.69 18.32 17.94
N ALA A 84 -8.35 18.38 17.80
CA ALA A 84 -7.67 17.66 16.73
C ALA A 84 -7.86 16.13 16.86
N LEU A 85 -7.86 15.64 18.10
CA LEU A 85 -8.06 14.22 18.41
C LEU A 85 -9.45 13.72 18.01
N ASP A 86 -10.48 14.54 18.12
CA ASP A 86 -11.84 14.16 17.74
C ASP A 86 -11.98 14.05 16.22
N LEU A 87 -11.40 14.99 15.47
CA LEU A 87 -11.35 14.88 14.01
C LEU A 87 -10.57 13.63 13.59
N TRP A 88 -9.43 13.36 14.23
CA TRP A 88 -8.62 12.18 13.96
C TRP A 88 -9.37 10.87 14.23
N ARG A 89 -10.05 10.75 15.38
CA ARG A 89 -10.91 9.60 15.70
C ARG A 89 -12.02 9.41 14.68
N LYS A 90 -12.61 10.51 14.19
CA LYS A 90 -13.62 10.46 13.13
C LYS A 90 -13.02 9.98 11.81
N MET A 91 -11.84 10.46 11.41
CA MET A 91 -11.14 10.01 10.20
C MET A 91 -10.88 8.50 10.25
N LEU A 92 -10.31 8.01 11.35
CA LEU A 92 -10.01 6.58 11.51
C LEU A 92 -11.27 5.71 11.57
N SER A 93 -12.33 6.19 12.24
CA SER A 93 -13.62 5.49 12.27
C SER A 93 -14.23 5.35 10.88
N MET A 94 -14.16 6.38 10.03
CA MET A 94 -14.68 6.31 8.66
C MET A 94 -13.82 5.42 7.77
N LEU A 95 -12.50 5.49 7.93
CA LEU A 95 -11.57 4.60 7.24
C LEU A 95 -11.84 3.14 7.58
N PHE A 96 -12.15 2.84 8.84
CA PHE A 96 -12.57 1.50 9.28
C PHE A 96 -13.92 1.10 8.68
N GLU A 97 -14.94 1.97 8.77
CA GLU A 97 -16.31 1.65 8.34
C GLU A 97 -16.43 1.49 6.82
N THR A 98 -15.70 2.30 6.05
CA THR A 98 -15.92 2.46 4.59
C THR A 98 -14.68 2.20 3.74
N GLY A 99 -13.52 1.95 4.35
CA GLY A 99 -12.23 1.92 3.66
C GLY A 99 -11.73 3.31 3.21
N HIS A 100 -12.43 4.39 3.58
CA HIS A 100 -12.19 5.75 3.13
C HIS A 100 -12.46 6.80 4.23
N PRO A 101 -11.86 8.00 4.14
CA PRO A 101 -10.83 8.39 3.18
C PRO A 101 -9.46 7.84 3.56
N TRP A 102 -8.59 7.60 2.58
CA TRP A 102 -7.20 7.18 2.82
C TRP A 102 -6.39 8.24 3.58
N ILE A 103 -5.26 7.84 4.15
CA ILE A 103 -4.37 8.69 4.95
C ILE A 103 -3.09 8.95 4.13
N THR A 104 -2.84 10.22 3.82
CA THR A 104 -1.64 10.65 3.08
C THR A 104 -1.08 11.92 3.73
N PHE A 105 0.25 12.05 3.79
CA PHE A 105 0.94 13.10 4.55
C PHE A 105 1.56 14.13 3.60
N LYS A 106 0.99 15.34 3.60
CA LYS A 106 1.34 16.44 2.70
C LYS A 106 2.82 16.83 2.78
N ASP A 107 3.30 17.05 3.99
CA ASP A 107 4.63 17.65 4.19
C ASP A 107 5.76 16.69 3.81
N PRO A 108 5.75 15.39 4.21
CA PRO A 108 6.69 14.41 3.67
C PRO A 108 6.69 14.29 2.15
N CYS A 109 5.52 14.44 1.50
CA CYS A 109 5.43 14.39 0.05
C CYS A 109 6.12 15.59 -0.61
N ASN A 110 5.96 16.78 -0.05
CA ASN A 110 6.48 18.02 -0.63
C ASN A 110 7.94 18.30 -0.25
N ILE A 111 8.31 18.21 1.04
CA ILE A 111 9.67 18.49 1.54
C ILE A 111 10.71 17.55 0.92
N ARG A 112 10.28 16.33 0.58
CA ARG A 112 11.14 15.31 -0.01
C ARG A 112 10.92 15.15 -1.52
N SER A 113 10.15 16.05 -2.15
CA SER A 113 9.96 16.04 -3.60
C SER A 113 11.17 16.65 -4.29
N PRO A 114 11.78 15.97 -5.29
CA PRO A 114 12.83 16.59 -6.09
C PRO A 114 12.38 17.83 -6.88
N GLN A 115 11.06 18.03 -7.02
CA GLN A 115 10.46 19.09 -7.84
C GLN A 115 9.95 20.30 -7.04
N GLN A 116 10.34 20.43 -5.77
CA GLN A 116 9.88 21.52 -4.90
C GLN A 116 10.24 22.93 -5.39
N HIS A 117 11.14 23.07 -6.37
CA HIS A 117 11.59 24.35 -6.92
C HIS A 117 10.71 24.91 -8.03
N VAL A 118 9.84 24.10 -8.64
CA VAL A 118 8.91 24.51 -9.73
C VAL A 118 7.44 24.37 -9.37
N GLY A 119 7.10 23.89 -8.18
CA GLY A 119 5.69 23.77 -7.79
C GLY A 119 5.47 22.98 -6.51
N VAL A 120 4.21 22.63 -6.30
CA VAL A 120 3.71 21.98 -5.09
C VAL A 120 2.97 20.70 -5.47
N VAL A 121 3.18 19.65 -4.68
CA VAL A 121 2.40 18.41 -4.72
C VAL A 121 1.12 18.64 -3.94
N HIS A 122 0.03 18.92 -4.67
CA HIS A 122 -1.29 19.21 -4.09
C HIS A 122 -2.04 17.95 -3.61
N SER A 123 -1.73 16.80 -4.19
CA SER A 123 -2.30 15.50 -3.84
C SER A 123 -1.40 14.36 -4.32
N SER A 124 -1.78 13.14 -3.96
CA SER A 124 -1.31 11.94 -4.65
C SER A 124 -2.24 11.53 -5.81
N ASN A 125 -2.04 10.36 -6.40
CA ASN A 125 -2.90 9.75 -7.42
C ASN A 125 -3.92 8.77 -6.80
N LEU A 126 -4.67 8.06 -7.66
CA LEU A 126 -5.66 7.05 -7.30
C LEU A 126 -5.11 5.92 -6.41
N CYS A 127 -3.84 5.56 -6.54
CA CYS A 127 -3.24 4.45 -5.83
C CYS A 127 -2.25 4.90 -4.73
N THR A 128 -2.16 6.20 -4.47
CA THR A 128 -1.38 6.84 -3.41
C THR A 128 0.14 6.66 -3.46
N GLU A 129 0.74 6.28 -4.59
CA GLU A 129 2.19 6.12 -4.76
C GLU A 129 2.88 7.30 -5.45
N ILE A 130 2.11 8.15 -6.14
CA ILE A 130 2.64 9.23 -6.99
C ILE A 130 2.59 10.55 -6.24
N THR A 131 3.67 11.33 -6.31
CA THR A 131 3.79 12.62 -5.60
C THR A 131 4.39 13.67 -6.53
N LEU A 132 3.63 14.00 -7.57
CA LEU A 132 4.04 14.92 -8.63
C LEU A 132 3.29 16.25 -8.51
N ASN A 133 3.95 17.32 -8.93
CA ASN A 133 3.35 18.65 -8.94
C ASN A 133 2.17 18.71 -9.91
N THR A 134 1.19 19.53 -9.58
CA THR A 134 0.06 19.88 -10.46
C THR A 134 -0.18 21.38 -10.40
N SER A 135 -0.77 21.94 -11.44
CA SER A 135 -1.12 23.36 -11.46
C SER A 135 -2.31 23.60 -12.40
N ALA A 136 -2.69 24.87 -12.57
CA ALA A 136 -3.68 25.25 -13.58
C ALA A 136 -3.27 24.79 -14.99
N ASP A 137 -1.99 24.66 -15.28
CA ASP A 137 -1.44 24.37 -16.62
C ASP A 137 -0.79 22.98 -16.73
N GLU A 138 -0.75 22.22 -15.64
CA GLU A 138 -0.06 20.93 -15.56
C GLU A 138 -0.92 19.86 -14.89
N ILE A 139 -1.19 18.80 -15.66
CA ILE A 139 -1.78 17.57 -15.15
C ILE A 139 -0.67 16.52 -15.13
N ALA A 140 -0.24 16.09 -13.95
CA ALA A 140 0.80 15.08 -13.82
C ALA A 140 0.40 13.74 -14.46
N VAL A 141 1.37 13.04 -15.06
CA VAL A 141 1.17 11.75 -15.72
C VAL A 141 2.06 10.69 -15.08
N CYS A 142 1.50 9.49 -14.89
CA CYS A 142 2.18 8.36 -14.26
C CYS A 142 2.66 7.37 -15.33
N ASN A 143 3.97 7.29 -15.56
CA ASN A 143 4.58 6.32 -16.49
C ASN A 143 5.16 5.17 -15.67
N LEU A 144 4.44 4.04 -15.59
CA LEU A 144 4.69 2.99 -14.60
C LEU A 144 5.28 1.70 -15.20
N GLY A 145 6.14 1.06 -14.42
CA GLY A 145 6.67 -0.29 -14.68
C GLY A 145 7.08 -0.96 -13.37
N SER A 146 7.28 -2.28 -13.35
CA SER A 146 7.68 -2.96 -12.10
C SER A 146 8.68 -4.08 -12.35
N VAL A 147 9.71 -4.15 -11.51
CA VAL A 147 10.72 -5.20 -11.54
C VAL A 147 10.21 -6.43 -10.78
N ASN A 148 10.29 -7.61 -11.41
CA ASN A 148 10.06 -8.90 -10.77
C ASN A 148 11.27 -9.26 -9.89
N LEU A 149 11.20 -9.00 -8.57
CA LEU A 149 12.33 -9.22 -7.66
C LEU A 149 12.74 -10.71 -7.54
N PRO A 150 11.84 -11.70 -7.48
CA PRO A 150 12.21 -13.11 -7.41
C PRO A 150 13.17 -13.57 -8.51
N GLN A 151 13.05 -13.00 -9.72
CA GLN A 151 13.94 -13.30 -10.84
C GLN A 151 15.38 -12.78 -10.66
N HIS A 152 15.62 -12.00 -9.61
CA HIS A 152 16.91 -11.40 -9.29
C HIS A 152 17.48 -11.96 -7.99
N MET A 153 16.89 -13.00 -7.41
CA MET A 153 17.44 -13.66 -6.23
C MET A 153 18.63 -14.56 -6.58
N LYS A 154 19.70 -14.51 -5.78
CA LYS A 154 20.88 -15.38 -5.83
C LYS A 154 21.28 -15.76 -4.41
N GLY A 155 20.92 -16.98 -4.01
CA GLY A 155 21.02 -17.39 -2.60
C GLY A 155 20.09 -16.53 -1.73
N ASP A 156 20.60 -16.01 -0.63
CA ASP A 156 19.85 -15.21 0.35
C ASP A 156 19.83 -13.70 0.04
N GLY A 157 20.30 -13.28 -1.15
CA GLY A 157 20.39 -11.86 -1.53
C GLY A 157 20.09 -11.63 -3.01
N LEU A 158 20.24 -10.38 -3.45
CA LEU A 158 20.00 -9.98 -4.83
C LEU A 158 21.23 -10.16 -5.72
N ASP A 159 21.01 -10.63 -6.95
CA ASP A 159 21.98 -10.54 -8.05
C ASP A 159 22.03 -9.09 -8.56
N HIS A 160 22.92 -8.31 -7.96
CA HIS A 160 23.14 -6.91 -8.28
C HIS A 160 23.44 -6.67 -9.77
N ALA A 161 24.21 -7.55 -10.41
CA ALA A 161 24.58 -7.38 -11.82
C ALA A 161 23.36 -7.58 -12.74
N LYS A 162 22.55 -8.61 -12.47
CA LYS A 162 21.29 -8.85 -13.20
C LYS A 162 20.30 -7.71 -12.94
N LEU A 163 20.16 -7.29 -11.68
CA LEU A 163 19.24 -6.23 -11.27
C LEU A 163 19.56 -4.90 -11.95
N GLN A 164 20.84 -4.49 -11.96
CA GLN A 164 21.30 -3.28 -12.65
C GLN A 164 20.94 -3.32 -14.14
N LYS A 165 21.19 -4.45 -14.82
CA LYS A 165 20.89 -4.60 -16.25
C LYS A 165 19.39 -4.46 -16.53
N THR A 166 18.55 -5.10 -15.71
CA THR A 166 17.09 -5.04 -15.82
C THR A 166 16.59 -3.61 -15.60
N ILE A 167 17.01 -2.96 -14.51
CA ILE A 167 16.59 -1.60 -14.15
C ILE A 167 17.02 -0.58 -15.20
N ARG A 168 18.26 -0.67 -15.70
CA ARG A 168 18.73 0.20 -16.79
C ARG A 168 17.85 0.10 -18.03
N THR A 169 17.37 -1.10 -18.35
CA THR A 169 16.46 -1.32 -19.47
C THR A 169 15.07 -0.77 -19.17
N ALA A 170 14.53 -1.06 -17.97
CA ALA A 170 13.23 -0.56 -17.53
C ALA A 170 13.15 0.96 -17.54
N MET A 171 14.15 1.65 -16.99
CA MET A 171 14.21 3.12 -16.98
C MET A 171 14.22 3.71 -18.40
N ARG A 172 14.98 3.11 -19.33
CA ARG A 172 14.95 3.54 -20.74
C ARG A 172 13.59 3.30 -21.38
N MET A 173 12.93 2.17 -21.11
CA MET A 173 11.58 1.89 -21.60
C MET A 173 10.57 2.92 -21.08
N LEU A 174 10.63 3.27 -19.80
CA LEU A 174 9.76 4.27 -19.19
C LEU A 174 10.01 5.68 -19.74
N ASP A 175 11.27 6.08 -19.92
CA ASP A 175 11.58 7.38 -20.56
C ASP A 175 11.10 7.43 -22.02
N ASN A 176 11.19 6.32 -22.76
CA ASN A 176 10.64 6.24 -24.12
C ASN A 176 9.10 6.38 -24.15
N VAL A 177 8.39 5.83 -23.15
CA VAL A 177 6.93 5.94 -23.07
C VAL A 177 6.49 7.39 -23.05
N ILE A 178 7.24 8.29 -22.39
CA ILE A 178 6.92 9.72 -22.33
C ILE A 178 6.82 10.33 -23.73
N ASP A 179 7.73 9.97 -24.63
CA ASP A 179 7.77 10.52 -25.99
C ASP A 179 6.75 9.84 -26.94
N ILE A 180 6.45 8.55 -26.71
CA ILE A 180 5.55 7.75 -27.55
C ILE A 180 4.09 7.90 -27.15
N ASN A 181 3.81 8.22 -25.89
CA ASN A 181 2.46 8.26 -25.35
C ASN A 181 1.58 9.29 -26.08
N TYR A 182 0.34 8.91 -26.34
CA TYR A 182 -0.69 9.85 -26.80
C TYR A 182 -1.31 10.56 -25.60
N TYR A 183 -1.24 11.89 -25.60
CA TYR A 183 -1.83 12.71 -24.55
C TYR A 183 -3.17 13.28 -25.01
N ALA A 184 -4.25 12.95 -24.30
CA ALA A 184 -5.58 13.44 -24.63
C ALA A 184 -5.77 14.94 -24.35
N VAL A 185 -4.94 15.52 -23.47
CA VAL A 185 -5.00 16.94 -23.09
C VAL A 185 -3.61 17.54 -23.05
N ASP A 186 -3.46 18.77 -23.54
CA ASP A 186 -2.16 19.44 -23.67
C ASP A 186 -1.47 19.67 -22.32
N LYS A 187 -2.23 19.92 -21.25
CA LYS A 187 -1.69 20.08 -19.89
C LYS A 187 -0.94 18.83 -19.40
N ALA A 188 -1.39 17.65 -19.83
CA ALA A 188 -0.74 16.39 -19.50
C ALA A 188 0.56 16.21 -20.30
N ARG A 189 0.53 16.53 -21.60
CA ARG A 189 1.74 16.54 -22.44
C ARG A 189 2.77 17.53 -21.92
N ASN A 190 2.33 18.73 -21.56
CA ASN A 190 3.18 19.79 -21.02
C ASN A 190 3.93 19.30 -19.78
N SER A 191 3.21 18.85 -18.74
CA SER A 191 3.81 18.34 -17.51
C SER A 191 4.78 17.18 -17.76
N ASN A 192 4.37 16.17 -18.55
CA ASN A 192 5.21 14.99 -18.74
C ASN A 192 6.48 15.30 -19.56
N MET A 193 6.41 16.19 -20.55
CA MET A 193 7.59 16.57 -21.35
C MET A 193 8.57 17.47 -20.57
N ARG A 194 8.04 18.37 -19.70
CA ARG A 194 8.84 19.29 -18.88
C ARG A 194 9.64 18.60 -17.77
N HIS A 195 9.00 17.65 -17.11
CA HIS A 195 9.52 17.04 -15.88
C HIS A 195 10.01 15.61 -16.08
N ARG A 196 9.44 14.92 -17.08
CA ARG A 196 9.75 13.54 -17.44
C ARG A 196 9.70 12.54 -16.26
N PRO A 197 8.70 12.59 -15.36
CA PRO A 197 8.63 11.67 -14.23
C PRO A 197 8.33 10.24 -14.69
N VAL A 198 8.93 9.25 -14.04
CA VAL A 198 8.58 7.83 -14.19
C VAL A 198 8.39 7.19 -12.82
N GLY A 199 7.67 6.08 -12.77
CA GLY A 199 7.41 5.31 -11.56
C GLY A 199 7.80 3.85 -11.77
N MET A 200 9.07 3.54 -11.56
CA MET A 200 9.54 2.16 -11.52
C MET A 200 9.31 1.58 -10.12
N GLY A 201 8.42 0.60 -10.03
CA GLY A 201 8.13 -0.16 -8.82
C GLY A 201 8.81 -1.53 -8.79
N VAL A 202 8.38 -2.35 -7.84
CA VAL A 202 8.80 -3.74 -7.66
C VAL A 202 7.58 -4.63 -7.40
N MET A 203 7.70 -5.92 -7.68
CA MET A 203 6.74 -6.96 -7.31
C MET A 203 7.45 -8.25 -6.91
N GLY A 204 6.71 -9.15 -6.25
CA GLY A 204 7.27 -10.40 -5.75
C GLY A 204 8.08 -10.26 -4.45
N HIS A 205 7.83 -9.22 -3.64
CA HIS A 205 8.57 -9.03 -2.36
C HIS A 205 8.38 -10.21 -1.40
N GLN A 206 7.13 -10.63 -1.17
CA GLN A 206 6.83 -11.80 -0.33
C GLN A 206 7.43 -13.09 -0.88
N ASP A 207 7.48 -13.25 -2.20
CA ASP A 207 8.12 -14.39 -2.83
C ASP A 207 9.64 -14.43 -2.56
N CYS A 208 10.31 -13.28 -2.55
CA CYS A 208 11.71 -13.21 -2.15
C CYS A 208 11.90 -13.66 -0.69
N LEU A 209 11.00 -13.24 0.21
CA LEU A 209 11.02 -13.67 1.60
C LEU A 209 10.79 -15.18 1.74
N HIS A 210 9.88 -15.78 0.96
CA HIS A 210 9.71 -17.24 0.90
C HIS A 210 11.00 -17.94 0.43
N MET A 211 11.65 -17.42 -0.61
CA MET A 211 12.92 -17.97 -1.14
C MET A 211 14.04 -17.90 -0.09
N MET A 212 14.10 -16.82 0.69
CA MET A 212 15.08 -16.62 1.77
C MET A 212 14.71 -17.31 3.09
N ARG A 213 13.54 -17.97 3.16
CA ARG A 213 12.99 -18.59 4.39
C ARG A 213 12.81 -17.57 5.52
N VAL A 214 12.34 -16.37 5.20
CA VAL A 214 12.20 -15.26 6.15
C VAL A 214 10.71 -14.95 6.40
N PRO A 215 10.25 -15.00 7.67
CA PRO A 215 8.93 -14.49 8.04
C PRO A 215 8.78 -13.00 7.71
N PHE A 216 7.64 -12.60 7.15
CA PHE A 216 7.36 -11.20 6.86
C PHE A 216 7.40 -10.33 8.14
N ALA A 217 6.92 -10.89 9.25
CA ALA A 217 6.94 -10.28 10.58
C ALA A 217 8.29 -10.45 11.29
N SER A 218 9.38 -9.97 10.69
CA SER A 218 10.73 -10.08 11.27
C SER A 218 11.66 -8.93 10.91
N GLU A 219 12.66 -8.67 11.77
CA GLU A 219 13.72 -7.70 11.49
C GLU A 219 14.53 -8.05 10.22
N LYS A 220 14.68 -9.34 9.91
CA LYS A 220 15.35 -9.77 8.67
C LYS A 220 14.54 -9.36 7.43
N ALA A 221 13.21 -9.39 7.49
CA ALA A 221 12.36 -8.87 6.41
C ALA A 221 12.44 -7.33 6.30
N VAL A 222 12.53 -6.62 7.44
CA VAL A 222 12.77 -5.17 7.49
C VAL A 222 14.11 -4.82 6.84
N GLN A 223 15.17 -5.54 7.16
CA GLN A 223 16.49 -5.33 6.56
C GLN A 223 16.51 -5.69 5.07
N PHE A 224 15.80 -6.74 4.65
CA PHE A 224 15.68 -7.06 3.23
C PHE A 224 14.90 -5.98 2.48
N ALA A 225 13.79 -5.48 3.03
CA ALA A 225 13.05 -4.36 2.46
C ALA A 225 13.91 -3.11 2.30
N ASP A 226 14.80 -2.84 3.26
CA ASP A 226 15.77 -1.73 3.20
C ASP A 226 16.78 -1.94 2.06
N THR A 227 17.58 -3.00 2.14
CA THR A 227 18.72 -3.27 1.24
C THR A 227 18.28 -3.55 -0.20
N SER A 228 17.14 -4.23 -0.41
CA SER A 228 16.59 -4.47 -1.75
C SER A 228 16.16 -3.16 -2.42
N MET A 229 15.53 -2.26 -1.68
CA MET A 229 15.08 -0.98 -2.22
C MET A 229 16.25 -0.01 -2.39
N GLU A 230 17.25 -0.04 -1.52
CA GLU A 230 18.51 0.68 -1.72
C GLU A 230 19.12 0.33 -3.08
N ALA A 231 19.27 -0.97 -3.37
CA ALA A 231 19.83 -1.44 -4.64
C ALA A 231 18.98 -1.02 -5.85
N VAL A 232 17.65 -1.15 -5.77
CA VAL A 232 16.76 -0.77 -6.86
C VAL A 232 16.82 0.74 -7.14
N CYS A 233 16.74 1.57 -6.11
CA CYS A 233 16.83 3.03 -6.25
C CYS A 233 18.21 3.47 -6.75
N TYR A 234 19.28 2.85 -6.24
CA TYR A 234 20.65 3.10 -6.69
C TYR A 234 20.77 2.95 -8.21
N TYR A 235 20.34 1.79 -8.74
CA TYR A 235 20.42 1.52 -10.16
C TYR A 235 19.42 2.33 -10.99
N ALA A 236 18.28 2.72 -10.43
CA ALA A 236 17.31 3.57 -11.11
C ALA A 236 17.87 4.99 -11.34
N TYR A 237 18.45 5.58 -10.30
CA TYR A 237 19.05 6.92 -10.40
C TYR A 237 20.30 6.89 -11.28
N LEU A 238 21.12 5.83 -11.18
CA LEU A 238 22.24 5.62 -12.09
C LEU A 238 21.79 5.54 -13.56
N ALA A 239 20.72 4.81 -13.86
CA ALA A 239 20.20 4.71 -15.22
C ALA A 239 19.63 6.04 -15.73
N SER A 240 18.99 6.85 -14.87
CA SER A 240 18.49 8.16 -15.27
C SER A 240 19.62 9.14 -15.60
N THR A 241 20.75 9.09 -14.89
CA THR A 241 21.93 9.91 -15.22
C THR A 241 22.65 9.42 -16.48
N GLU A 242 22.69 8.11 -16.76
CA GLU A 242 23.12 7.58 -18.07
C GLU A 242 22.24 8.09 -19.22
N LEU A 243 20.92 8.15 -19.02
CA LEU A 243 20.00 8.73 -20.00
C LEU A 243 20.19 10.25 -20.14
N ALA A 244 20.57 10.96 -19.07
CA ALA A 244 20.86 12.39 -19.13
C ALA A 244 22.12 12.68 -19.95
N GLU A 245 23.15 11.83 -19.82
CA GLU A 245 24.36 11.88 -20.65
C GLU A 245 24.04 11.67 -22.14
N GLU A 246 23.15 10.74 -22.47
CA GLU A 246 22.74 10.44 -23.86
C GLU A 246 21.78 11.50 -24.44
N ARG A 247 20.77 11.92 -23.67
CA ARG A 247 19.57 12.62 -24.18
C ARG A 247 19.40 14.04 -23.63
N GLY A 248 20.29 14.46 -22.74
CA GLY A 248 20.16 15.68 -21.96
C GLY A 248 19.22 15.52 -20.76
N ARG A 249 19.36 16.47 -19.82
CA ARG A 249 18.55 16.58 -18.60
C ARG A 249 17.09 16.91 -18.93
N TYR A 250 16.16 16.62 -18.03
CA TYR A 250 14.80 17.18 -18.17
C TYR A 250 14.83 18.71 -18.03
N GLU A 251 13.83 19.37 -18.63
CA GLU A 251 13.81 20.83 -18.81
C GLU A 251 13.95 21.59 -17.48
N THR A 252 13.28 21.12 -16.44
CA THR A 252 13.22 21.76 -15.12
C THR A 252 14.23 21.20 -14.13
N TYR A 253 15.37 20.68 -14.59
CA TYR A 253 16.38 20.08 -13.71
C TYR A 253 17.05 21.08 -12.76
N GLU A 254 17.40 22.27 -13.26
CA GLU A 254 18.12 23.28 -12.47
C GLU A 254 17.29 23.74 -11.26
N GLY A 255 17.89 23.76 -10.08
CA GLY A 255 17.25 24.07 -8.81
C GLY A 255 16.59 22.88 -8.09
N SER A 256 16.45 21.73 -8.76
CA SER A 256 15.90 20.51 -8.15
C SER A 256 16.76 19.99 -7.00
N LEU A 257 16.22 19.07 -6.20
CA LEU A 257 17.03 18.39 -5.19
C LEU A 257 18.22 17.63 -5.82
N TRP A 258 18.04 17.09 -7.02
CA TRP A 258 19.11 16.43 -7.77
C TRP A 258 20.26 17.38 -8.11
N ASP A 259 19.95 18.57 -8.61
CA ASP A 259 20.92 19.62 -8.94
C ASP A 259 21.68 20.10 -7.69
N ARG A 260 20.96 20.15 -6.56
CA ARG A 260 21.54 20.48 -5.24
C ARG A 260 22.33 19.33 -4.60
N GLY A 261 22.41 18.16 -5.24
CA GLY A 261 23.11 16.98 -4.72
C GLY A 261 22.42 16.28 -3.55
N ILE A 262 21.11 16.51 -3.37
CA ILE A 262 20.28 15.94 -2.31
C ILE A 262 19.50 14.75 -2.86
N LEU A 263 19.87 13.54 -2.45
CA LEU A 263 19.16 12.30 -2.78
C LEU A 263 18.03 12.01 -1.77
N PRO A 264 17.15 11.03 -2.05
CA PRO A 264 16.01 10.72 -1.18
C PRO A 264 16.37 10.41 0.28
N GLN A 265 17.51 9.78 0.53
CA GLN A 265 17.98 9.51 1.90
C GLN A 265 18.48 10.79 2.60
N ASP A 266 19.04 11.75 1.86
CA ASP A 266 19.41 13.07 2.41
C ASP A 266 18.18 13.90 2.75
N SER A 267 17.10 13.77 1.96
CA SER A 267 15.85 14.52 2.16
C SER A 267 15.17 14.22 3.50
N ILE A 268 15.53 13.12 4.17
CA ILE A 268 15.07 12.81 5.54
C ILE A 268 15.54 13.89 6.51
N LYS A 269 16.77 14.42 6.33
CA LYS A 269 17.27 15.53 7.15
C LYS A 269 16.45 16.79 6.95
N LEU A 270 16.05 17.11 5.72
CA LEU A 270 15.16 18.24 5.43
C LEU A 270 13.80 18.06 6.13
N LEU A 271 13.24 16.84 6.08
CA LEU A 271 12.00 16.54 6.79
C LEU A 271 12.16 16.67 8.31
N ALA A 272 13.27 16.19 8.89
CA ALA A 272 13.55 16.33 10.30
C ALA A 272 13.63 17.80 10.73
N GLU A 273 14.32 18.63 9.93
CA GLU A 273 14.49 20.06 10.16
C GLU A 273 13.16 20.82 10.06
N GLU A 274 12.36 20.55 9.02
CA GLU A 274 11.05 21.18 8.82
C GLU A 274 10.04 20.74 9.88
N ARG A 275 9.98 19.44 10.21
CA ARG A 275 9.03 18.91 11.20
C ARG A 275 9.40 19.31 12.63
N GLY A 276 10.69 19.39 12.97
CA GLY A 276 11.15 19.84 14.29
C GLY A 276 10.87 18.86 15.43
N GLY A 277 10.75 17.56 15.13
CA GLY A 277 10.41 16.49 16.08
C GLY A 277 9.57 15.40 15.42
N TYR A 278 9.18 14.37 16.17
CA TYR A 278 8.25 13.32 15.68
C TYR A 278 8.64 12.66 14.35
N LEU A 279 9.94 12.44 14.15
CA LEU A 279 10.47 11.65 13.05
C LEU A 279 11.49 10.65 13.60
N GLU A 280 11.19 9.38 13.42
CA GLU A 280 11.99 8.27 13.87
C GLU A 280 12.17 7.31 12.69
N GLN A 281 12.93 7.74 11.68
CA GLN A 281 13.25 6.95 10.50
C GLN A 281 14.73 6.57 10.51
N ASP A 282 15.02 5.33 10.16
CA ASP A 282 16.40 4.88 10.00
C ASP A 282 17.09 5.57 8.81
N THR A 283 18.36 5.89 9.00
CA THR A 283 19.21 6.56 8.00
C THR A 283 20.47 5.75 7.68
N SER A 284 20.48 4.44 7.93
CA SER A 284 21.60 3.58 7.57
C SER A 284 21.71 3.40 6.05
N GLU A 285 22.93 3.21 5.55
CA GLU A 285 23.21 2.95 4.13
C GLU A 285 24.15 1.75 4.04
N SER A 286 23.97 0.91 3.02
CA SER A 286 24.82 -0.27 2.79
C SER A 286 25.62 -0.20 1.48
N MET A 287 25.24 0.68 0.55
CA MET A 287 25.92 0.88 -0.72
C MET A 287 26.72 2.19 -0.76
N ASP A 288 27.79 2.22 -1.56
CA ASP A 288 28.53 3.46 -1.82
C ASP A 288 27.79 4.32 -2.87
N TRP A 289 27.18 5.40 -2.40
CA TRP A 289 26.43 6.37 -3.20
C TRP A 289 27.31 7.41 -3.91
N THR A 290 28.62 7.41 -3.68
CA THR A 290 29.56 8.35 -4.32
C THR A 290 29.47 8.34 -5.85
N PRO A 291 29.48 7.17 -6.53
CA PRO A 291 29.41 7.13 -7.99
C PRO A 291 28.12 7.72 -8.57
N VAL A 292 26.98 7.51 -7.90
CA VAL A 292 25.69 8.07 -8.33
C VAL A 292 25.70 9.59 -8.16
N ARG A 293 26.18 10.10 -7.01
CA ARG A 293 26.31 11.55 -6.76
C ARG A 293 27.22 12.23 -7.78
N GLU A 294 28.37 11.64 -8.08
CA GLU A 294 29.33 12.17 -9.05
C GLU A 294 28.73 12.24 -10.46
N ARG A 295 28.03 11.18 -10.89
CA ARG A 295 27.36 11.18 -12.19
C ARG A 295 26.21 12.16 -12.27
N ILE A 296 25.37 12.28 -11.23
CA ILE A 296 24.33 13.30 -11.17
C ILE A 296 24.95 14.69 -11.26
N LYS A 297 26.05 14.97 -10.55
CA LYS A 297 26.75 16.25 -10.64
C LYS A 297 27.30 16.54 -12.05
N GLN A 298 27.83 15.52 -12.72
CA GLN A 298 28.42 15.66 -14.04
C GLN A 298 27.36 15.81 -15.15
N PHE A 299 26.39 14.91 -15.18
CA PHE A 299 25.45 14.77 -16.31
C PHE A 299 24.03 15.22 -15.98
N GLY A 300 23.68 15.31 -14.71
CA GLY A 300 22.31 15.54 -14.24
C GLY A 300 21.44 14.29 -14.31
N MET A 301 20.13 14.51 -14.30
CA MET A 301 19.09 13.47 -14.33
C MET A 301 18.19 13.65 -15.56
N ARG A 302 17.76 12.53 -16.16
CA ARG A 302 16.80 12.55 -17.28
C ARG A 302 15.36 12.68 -16.80
N ASN A 303 15.07 12.19 -15.59
CA ASN A 303 13.73 12.08 -15.04
C ASN A 303 13.67 12.81 -13.69
N SER A 304 12.65 13.64 -13.47
CA SER A 304 12.48 14.35 -12.20
C SER A 304 12.21 13.42 -11.02
N ASN A 305 11.53 12.31 -11.29
CA ASN A 305 11.20 11.24 -10.35
C ASN A 305 11.38 9.91 -11.07
N CYS A 306 11.86 8.88 -10.37
CA CYS A 306 12.19 7.58 -10.97
C CYS A 306 11.44 6.40 -10.33
N VAL A 307 11.16 6.43 -9.03
CA VAL A 307 10.72 5.25 -8.29
C VAL A 307 9.39 5.51 -7.59
N ALA A 308 8.42 4.65 -7.84
CA ALA A 308 7.13 4.62 -7.14
C ALA A 308 6.63 3.18 -7.13
N ILE A 309 6.24 2.67 -5.97
CA ILE A 309 5.72 1.29 -5.87
C ILE A 309 4.20 1.34 -5.98
N ALA A 310 3.71 1.14 -7.20
CA ALA A 310 2.28 1.03 -7.50
C ALA A 310 1.73 -0.38 -7.21
N PRO A 311 0.40 -0.56 -7.12
CA PRO A 311 -0.20 -1.89 -7.05
C PRO A 311 0.02 -2.63 -8.36
N THR A 312 0.42 -3.90 -8.27
CA THR A 312 0.74 -4.72 -9.46
C THR A 312 -0.30 -5.80 -9.76
N ALA A 313 -1.53 -5.65 -9.27
CA ALA A 313 -2.55 -6.73 -9.25
C ALA A 313 -2.63 -7.53 -10.56
N THR A 314 -2.77 -6.88 -11.71
CA THR A 314 -2.86 -7.57 -12.99
C THR A 314 -1.51 -8.14 -13.44
N ILE A 315 -0.43 -7.35 -13.40
CA ILE A 315 0.87 -7.78 -13.95
C ILE A 315 1.57 -8.85 -13.09
N SER A 316 1.32 -8.89 -11.78
CA SER A 316 1.85 -9.93 -10.91
C SER A 316 1.12 -11.26 -11.14
N ASN A 317 -0.18 -11.22 -11.42
CA ASN A 317 -0.95 -12.41 -11.81
C ASN A 317 -0.46 -12.96 -13.16
N ILE A 318 -0.19 -12.10 -14.15
CA ILE A 318 0.30 -12.50 -15.48
C ILE A 318 1.59 -13.33 -15.37
N ILE A 319 2.51 -12.96 -14.48
CA ILE A 319 3.82 -13.62 -14.35
C ILE A 319 3.93 -14.56 -13.13
N GLY A 320 2.83 -14.77 -12.40
CA GLY A 320 2.74 -15.70 -11.28
C GLY A 320 3.61 -15.35 -10.06
N VAL A 321 3.64 -14.07 -9.66
CA VAL A 321 4.36 -13.62 -8.44
C VAL A 321 3.43 -12.85 -7.49
N SER A 322 3.86 -12.68 -6.24
CA SER A 322 3.14 -11.88 -5.24
C SER A 322 3.00 -10.41 -5.66
N ALA A 323 1.89 -9.78 -5.30
CA ALA A 323 1.65 -8.37 -5.64
C ALA A 323 2.61 -7.43 -4.88
N CYS A 324 3.19 -6.48 -5.63
CA CYS A 324 4.06 -5.40 -5.16
C CYS A 324 4.93 -5.75 -3.94
N ILE A 325 4.58 -5.15 -2.79
CA ILE A 325 5.23 -5.25 -1.49
C ILE A 325 4.35 -5.93 -0.43
N GLU A 326 3.22 -6.51 -0.87
CA GLU A 326 2.21 -7.05 0.04
C GLU A 326 2.63 -8.41 0.60
N PRO A 327 2.28 -8.73 1.85
CA PRO A 327 2.29 -10.10 2.32
C PRO A 327 1.25 -10.93 1.55
N THR A 328 1.42 -12.25 1.52
CA THR A 328 0.44 -13.16 0.90
C THR A 328 -0.93 -12.98 1.56
N PHE A 329 -1.95 -12.60 0.78
CA PHE A 329 -3.30 -12.39 1.32
C PHE A 329 -3.88 -13.68 1.92
N GLN A 330 -3.82 -14.78 1.16
CA GLN A 330 -4.19 -16.13 1.57
C GLN A 330 -3.26 -17.13 0.85
N ASN A 331 -2.85 -18.21 1.52
CA ASN A 331 -2.05 -19.26 0.86
C ASN A 331 -2.88 -20.20 -0.02
N LEU A 332 -4.21 -20.05 0.00
CA LEU A 332 -5.16 -20.78 -0.82
C LEU A 332 -6.23 -19.80 -1.26
N TYR A 333 -6.49 -19.70 -2.55
CA TYR A 333 -7.63 -18.95 -3.07
C TYR A 333 -8.31 -19.71 -4.21
N VAL A 334 -9.60 -19.46 -4.38
CA VAL A 334 -10.39 -20.05 -5.47
C VAL A 334 -10.48 -19.04 -6.60
N LYS A 335 -10.08 -19.48 -7.79
CA LYS A 335 -10.20 -18.73 -9.03
C LYS A 335 -11.30 -19.37 -9.87
N SER A 336 -12.37 -18.63 -10.11
CA SER A 336 -13.46 -19.07 -11.01
C SER A 336 -13.18 -18.56 -12.43
N ASN A 337 -13.12 -19.45 -13.41
CA ASN A 337 -13.03 -19.12 -14.84
C ASN A 337 -14.17 -19.80 -15.62
N LEU A 338 -14.15 -19.71 -16.96
CA LEU A 338 -15.20 -20.29 -17.81
C LEU A 338 -15.31 -21.82 -17.72
N SER A 339 -14.26 -22.49 -17.25
CA SER A 339 -14.15 -23.96 -17.17
C SER A 339 -14.46 -24.50 -15.77
N GLY A 340 -14.68 -23.63 -14.77
CA GLY A 340 -15.02 -24.02 -13.40
C GLY A 340 -14.29 -23.22 -12.33
N GLU A 341 -14.32 -23.72 -11.10
CA GLU A 341 -13.61 -23.15 -9.96
C GLU A 341 -12.34 -23.94 -9.68
N PHE A 342 -11.20 -23.25 -9.66
CA PHE A 342 -9.88 -23.84 -9.45
C PHE A 342 -9.29 -23.33 -8.15
N THR A 343 -8.91 -24.25 -7.27
CA THR A 343 -8.20 -23.91 -6.04
C THR A 343 -6.71 -23.76 -6.36
N GLU A 344 -6.19 -22.53 -6.28
CA GLU A 344 -4.77 -22.24 -6.40
C GLU A 344 -4.14 -22.18 -4.99
N ILE A 345 -3.06 -22.93 -4.80
CA ILE A 345 -2.33 -23.00 -3.54
C ILE A 345 -0.92 -22.42 -3.73
N ASN A 346 -0.44 -21.67 -2.74
CA ASN A 346 0.91 -21.10 -2.73
C ASN A 346 1.96 -22.20 -2.97
N SER A 347 2.59 -22.19 -4.15
CA SER A 347 3.50 -23.27 -4.53
C SER A 347 4.80 -23.31 -3.71
N TYR A 348 5.22 -22.19 -3.08
CA TYR A 348 6.32 -22.22 -2.11
C TYR A 348 5.95 -23.08 -0.90
N LEU A 349 4.73 -22.88 -0.36
CA LEU A 349 4.20 -23.66 0.74
C LEU A 349 4.10 -25.15 0.38
N VAL A 350 3.52 -25.47 -0.77
CA VAL A 350 3.40 -26.87 -1.24
C VAL A 350 4.77 -27.53 -1.33
N ARG A 351 5.77 -26.85 -1.88
CA ARG A 351 7.14 -27.36 -1.99
C ARG A 351 7.73 -27.69 -0.62
N ASP A 352 7.54 -26.82 0.37
CA ASP A 352 8.11 -27.03 1.70
C ASP A 352 7.35 -28.09 2.51
N LEU A 353 6.04 -28.18 2.33
CA LEU A 353 5.24 -29.27 2.91
C LEU A 353 5.67 -30.61 2.32
N LYS A 354 5.89 -30.69 1.00
CA LYS A 354 6.45 -31.88 0.35
C LYS A 354 7.83 -32.23 0.89
N ALA A 355 8.72 -31.24 1.05
CA ALA A 355 10.07 -31.45 1.58
C ALA A 355 10.10 -31.94 3.04
N ARG A 356 8.98 -31.83 3.76
CA ARG A 356 8.82 -32.30 5.14
C ARG A 356 7.88 -33.50 5.28
N ASP A 357 7.49 -34.13 4.17
CA ASP A 357 6.52 -35.22 4.14
C ASP A 357 5.18 -34.87 4.82
N LEU A 358 4.78 -33.59 4.73
CA LEU A 358 3.52 -33.05 5.27
C LEU A 358 2.46 -32.82 4.18
N TRP A 359 2.77 -33.10 2.92
CA TRP A 359 1.86 -32.90 1.79
C TRP A 359 1.08 -34.18 1.49
N ASP A 360 -0.12 -34.28 2.07
CA ASP A 360 -1.07 -35.37 1.88
C ASP A 360 -2.51 -34.83 1.68
N GLU A 361 -3.46 -35.73 1.40
CA GLU A 361 -4.89 -35.37 1.20
C GLU A 361 -5.48 -34.68 2.45
N VAL A 362 -5.01 -35.05 3.64
CA VAL A 362 -5.45 -34.44 4.92
C VAL A 362 -4.97 -33.00 4.99
N MET A 363 -3.72 -32.71 4.64
CA MET A 363 -3.20 -31.34 4.57
C MET A 363 -3.96 -30.48 3.55
N ILE A 364 -4.31 -31.04 2.39
CA ILE A 364 -5.12 -30.31 1.40
C ILE A 364 -6.50 -29.98 1.98
N ALA A 365 -7.14 -30.94 2.66
CA ALA A 365 -8.42 -30.72 3.32
C ALA A 365 -8.33 -29.69 4.45
N ASP A 366 -7.28 -29.73 5.28
CA ASP A 366 -7.02 -28.77 6.34
C ASP A 366 -6.79 -27.37 5.79
N LEU A 367 -5.99 -27.22 4.72
CA LEU A 367 -5.77 -25.95 4.04
C LEU A 367 -7.06 -25.37 3.49
N LYS A 368 -7.92 -26.20 2.87
CA LYS A 368 -9.26 -25.79 2.43
C LYS A 368 -10.13 -25.36 3.62
N TYR A 369 -10.12 -26.13 4.70
CA TYR A 369 -10.94 -25.87 5.89
C TYR A 369 -10.55 -24.56 6.60
N PHE A 370 -9.26 -24.25 6.68
CA PHE A 370 -8.74 -23.04 7.31
C PHE A 370 -8.49 -21.89 6.31
N ASP A 371 -9.08 -21.93 5.11
CA ASP A 371 -8.98 -20.89 4.08
C ASP A 371 -7.50 -20.48 3.80
N GLY A 372 -6.59 -21.46 3.80
CA GLY A 372 -5.15 -21.29 3.56
C GLY A 372 -4.31 -20.86 4.78
N SER A 373 -4.92 -20.67 5.96
CA SER A 373 -4.17 -20.38 7.18
C SER A 373 -3.53 -21.65 7.77
N LEU A 374 -2.26 -21.53 8.17
CA LEU A 374 -1.53 -22.61 8.86
C LEU A 374 -1.64 -22.51 10.39
N SER A 375 -2.15 -21.41 10.94
CA SER A 375 -2.10 -21.13 12.38
C SER A 375 -2.89 -22.13 13.23
N LYS A 376 -3.84 -22.86 12.65
CA LYS A 376 -4.68 -23.85 13.34
C LYS A 376 -4.39 -25.31 12.97
N ILE A 377 -3.37 -25.60 12.15
CA ILE A 377 -3.05 -26.96 11.69
C ILE A 377 -1.92 -27.56 12.53
N ASP A 378 -2.24 -28.32 13.58
CA ASP A 378 -1.29 -28.83 14.60
C ASP A 378 -0.02 -29.49 14.05
N ARG A 379 -0.13 -30.26 12.97
CA ARG A 379 1.02 -30.94 12.34
C ARG A 379 2.02 -30.00 11.65
N VAL A 380 1.65 -28.74 11.38
CA VAL A 380 2.55 -27.77 10.76
C VAL A 380 3.51 -27.21 11.83
N PRO A 381 4.83 -27.31 11.64
CA PRO A 381 5.80 -26.77 12.59
C PRO A 381 5.79 -25.23 12.58
N GLN A 382 6.15 -24.62 13.71
CA GLN A 382 6.03 -23.18 13.94
C GLN A 382 6.77 -22.33 12.89
N ASP A 383 7.95 -22.78 12.45
CA ASP A 383 8.74 -22.05 11.47
C ASP A 383 8.04 -21.91 10.10
N LEU A 384 7.27 -22.93 9.66
CA LEU A 384 6.43 -22.80 8.47
C LEU A 384 5.24 -21.87 8.70
N ARG A 385 4.64 -21.89 9.90
CA ARG A 385 3.56 -20.96 10.24
C ARG A 385 4.03 -19.52 10.20
N ASP A 386 5.23 -19.24 10.68
CA ASP A 386 5.82 -17.90 10.67
C ASP A 386 6.16 -17.44 9.25
N ILE A 387 6.74 -18.32 8.42
CA ILE A 387 7.11 -18.00 7.02
C ILE A 387 5.88 -17.74 6.15
N TYR A 388 4.83 -18.53 6.34
CA TYR A 388 3.61 -18.49 5.53
C TYR A 388 2.44 -17.80 6.24
N ALA A 389 2.74 -16.98 7.25
CA ALA A 389 1.74 -16.11 7.88
C ALA A 389 1.09 -15.22 6.82
N THR A 390 -0.24 -15.24 6.76
CA THR A 390 -1.03 -14.46 5.82
C THR A 390 -1.11 -12.99 6.24
N ALA A 391 -1.58 -12.13 5.34
CA ALA A 391 -1.65 -10.69 5.55
C ALA A 391 -2.37 -10.26 6.86
N PHE A 392 -3.37 -11.03 7.31
CA PHE A 392 -4.11 -10.75 8.55
C PHE A 392 -3.48 -11.35 9.82
N GLU A 393 -2.50 -12.24 9.66
CA GLU A 393 -1.72 -12.83 10.75
C GLU A 393 -0.44 -12.02 11.03
N VAL A 394 -0.02 -11.18 10.07
CA VAL A 394 1.08 -10.22 10.22
C VAL A 394 0.61 -8.97 10.99
N GLU A 395 1.31 -8.62 12.07
CA GLU A 395 1.00 -7.37 12.79
C GLU A 395 1.24 -6.13 11.90
N PRO A 396 0.32 -5.13 11.88
CA PRO A 396 0.42 -3.94 11.04
C PRO A 396 1.74 -3.15 11.18
N LYS A 397 2.37 -3.19 12.36
CA LYS A 397 3.65 -2.53 12.60
C LYS A 397 4.73 -2.99 11.61
N TRP A 398 4.75 -4.27 11.24
CA TRP A 398 5.75 -4.81 10.32
C TRP A 398 5.57 -4.29 8.90
N LEU A 399 4.32 -4.05 8.48
CA LEU A 399 4.02 -3.39 7.20
C LEU A 399 4.60 -1.98 7.19
N VAL A 400 4.39 -1.22 8.28
CA VAL A 400 4.85 0.15 8.44
C VAL A 400 6.38 0.24 8.52
N GLU A 401 7.03 -0.62 9.32
CA GLU A 401 8.49 -0.63 9.47
C GLU A 401 9.18 -0.94 8.14
N GLN A 402 8.74 -2.00 7.43
CA GLN A 402 9.28 -2.31 6.11
C GLN A 402 9.05 -1.16 5.10
N ALA A 403 7.86 -0.55 5.10
CA ALA A 403 7.57 0.57 4.22
C ALA A 403 8.44 1.79 4.53
N SER A 404 8.71 2.06 5.81
CA SER A 404 9.57 3.15 6.25
C SER A 404 11.00 3.00 5.73
N ARG A 405 11.55 1.79 5.82
CA ARG A 405 12.89 1.49 5.28
C ARG A 405 12.96 1.71 3.77
N ARG A 406 11.96 1.24 3.03
CA ARG A 406 11.87 1.50 1.58
C ARG A 406 11.74 2.99 1.26
N GLN A 407 10.92 3.73 2.00
CA GLN A 407 10.62 5.13 1.75
C GLN A 407 11.83 6.07 1.92
N LYS A 408 12.90 5.62 2.60
CA LYS A 408 14.19 6.32 2.65
C LYS A 408 14.77 6.52 1.25
N TRP A 409 14.62 5.52 0.39
CA TRP A 409 15.23 5.47 -0.95
C TRP A 409 14.33 6.00 -2.06
N ILE A 410 13.02 5.87 -1.91
CA ILE A 410 12.01 6.21 -2.92
C ILE A 410 11.80 7.73 -3.00
N ASP A 411 11.94 8.30 -4.20
CA ASP A 411 11.73 9.73 -4.47
C ASP A 411 10.25 10.13 -4.57
N GLN A 412 9.36 9.21 -4.96
CA GLN A 412 7.90 9.34 -4.83
C GLN A 412 7.40 8.64 -3.56
N ALA A 413 6.37 7.80 -3.64
CA ALA A 413 5.81 7.04 -2.52
C ALA A 413 5.54 5.56 -2.88
N GLN A 414 4.76 4.87 -2.05
CA GLN A 414 4.40 3.47 -2.24
C GLN A 414 2.95 3.23 -1.81
N SER A 415 2.20 2.45 -2.59
CA SER A 415 0.85 2.02 -2.25
C SER A 415 0.90 1.00 -1.11
N LEU A 416 0.74 1.46 0.13
CA LEU A 416 0.82 0.62 1.32
C LEU A 416 -0.57 0.26 1.84
N ASN A 417 -1.05 -0.94 1.54
CA ASN A 417 -2.23 -1.47 2.23
C ASN A 417 -1.89 -1.81 3.69
N ILE A 418 -2.86 -1.62 4.58
CA ILE A 418 -2.79 -2.01 5.98
C ILE A 418 -3.81 -3.12 6.21
N TYR A 419 -3.33 -4.28 6.64
CA TYR A 419 -4.18 -5.41 7.00
C TYR A 419 -4.28 -5.51 8.52
N MET A 420 -5.48 -5.70 9.04
CA MET A 420 -5.69 -5.75 10.49
C MET A 420 -6.79 -6.75 10.87
N ALA A 421 -6.39 -7.82 11.56
CA ALA A 421 -7.31 -8.69 12.27
C ALA A 421 -7.71 -8.09 13.63
N GLY A 422 -9.01 -8.17 13.97
CA GLY A 422 -9.53 -7.65 15.23
C GLY A 422 -9.23 -6.15 15.40
N ALA A 423 -9.62 -5.37 14.39
CA ALA A 423 -9.39 -3.94 14.35
C ALA A 423 -10.11 -3.21 15.49
N SER A 424 -9.45 -2.19 16.05
CA SER A 424 -10.01 -1.33 17.09
C SER A 424 -9.53 0.10 16.88
N GLY A 425 -10.27 1.08 17.39
CA GLY A 425 -9.87 2.49 17.29
C GLY A 425 -8.47 2.75 17.85
N LYS A 426 -8.07 2.03 18.91
CA LYS A 426 -6.73 2.11 19.50
C LYS A 426 -5.65 1.57 18.55
N LYS A 427 -5.84 0.38 17.96
CA LYS A 427 -4.87 -0.20 17.02
C LYS A 427 -4.71 0.66 15.76
N LEU A 428 -5.81 1.24 15.27
CA LEU A 428 -5.79 2.17 14.15
C LEU A 428 -4.99 3.42 14.50
N ASP A 429 -5.28 4.05 15.65
CA ASP A 429 -4.56 5.22 16.14
C ASP A 429 -3.05 4.97 16.24
N GLU A 430 -2.65 3.86 16.86
CA GLU A 430 -1.25 3.46 16.99
C GLU A 430 -0.58 3.21 15.64
N THR A 431 -1.26 2.51 14.71
CA THR A 431 -0.69 2.16 13.40
C THR A 431 -0.49 3.39 12.52
N TYR A 432 -1.47 4.29 12.43
CA TYR A 432 -1.35 5.47 11.56
C TYR A 432 -0.48 6.56 12.18
N LYS A 433 -0.38 6.66 13.51
CA LYS A 433 0.65 7.50 14.17
C LYS A 433 2.04 6.94 13.91
N LEU A 434 2.23 5.62 13.99
CA LEU A 434 3.51 5.00 13.66
C LEU A 434 3.89 5.28 12.21
N ALA A 435 2.96 5.17 11.26
CA ALA A 435 3.21 5.51 9.85
C ALA A 435 3.76 6.93 9.67
N TRP A 436 3.16 7.91 10.37
CA TRP A 436 3.62 9.29 10.34
C TRP A 436 4.99 9.49 11.02
N LEU A 437 5.19 8.91 12.21
CA LEU A 437 6.46 8.95 12.94
C LEU A 437 7.60 8.33 12.13
N ARG A 438 7.31 7.29 11.37
CA ARG A 438 8.25 6.59 10.48
C ARG A 438 8.48 7.29 9.14
N GLY A 439 8.00 8.52 8.97
CA GLY A 439 8.30 9.35 7.80
C GLY A 439 7.65 8.84 6.50
N LEU A 440 6.58 8.04 6.59
CA LEU A 440 5.84 7.62 5.41
C LEU A 440 5.18 8.82 4.73
N LYS A 441 5.08 8.74 3.40
CA LYS A 441 4.35 9.70 2.59
C LYS A 441 2.89 9.34 2.49
N THR A 442 2.57 8.06 2.30
CA THR A 442 1.21 7.60 2.02
C THR A 442 0.90 6.25 2.65
N THR A 443 -0.38 6.03 2.93
CA THR A 443 -0.99 4.70 3.06
C THR A 443 -2.07 4.53 1.99
N TYR A 444 -2.61 3.33 1.85
CA TYR A 444 -3.65 3.02 0.87
C TYR A 444 -4.90 2.41 1.53
N TYR A 445 -5.36 1.24 1.13
CA TYR A 445 -6.54 0.63 1.76
C TYR A 445 -6.24 0.12 3.16
N LEU A 446 -7.21 0.32 4.05
CA LEU A 446 -7.37 -0.49 5.25
C LEU A 446 -8.21 -1.72 4.90
N ARG A 447 -7.67 -2.91 5.16
CA ARG A 447 -8.37 -4.19 5.04
C ARG A 447 -8.53 -4.78 6.43
N THR A 448 -9.76 -5.09 6.81
CA THR A 448 -10.07 -5.66 8.13
C THR A 448 -10.89 -6.92 8.03
N ILE A 449 -10.62 -7.89 8.90
CA ILE A 449 -11.49 -9.04 9.12
C ILE A 449 -12.04 -8.97 10.55
N ALA A 450 -13.36 -9.14 10.68
CA ALA A 450 -14.01 -9.28 11.97
C ALA A 450 -13.65 -10.64 12.60
N ALA A 451 -13.42 -10.65 13.92
CA ALA A 451 -12.98 -11.86 14.64
C ALA A 451 -13.92 -13.07 14.44
N THR A 452 -15.23 -12.83 14.30
CA THR A 452 -16.26 -13.85 14.05
C THR A 452 -16.18 -14.50 12.67
N HIS A 453 -15.54 -13.88 11.68
CA HIS A 453 -15.39 -14.47 10.35
C HIS A 453 -14.38 -15.64 10.34
N MET A 454 -13.55 -15.76 11.39
CA MET A 454 -12.62 -16.88 11.59
C MET A 454 -13.23 -18.09 12.31
N GLU A 455 -14.48 -17.98 12.76
CA GLU A 455 -15.25 -19.06 13.40
C GLU A 455 -16.50 -19.33 12.57
N LYS A 456 -16.35 -20.07 11.46
CA LYS A 456 -17.52 -20.61 10.76
C LYS A 456 -18.15 -21.70 11.63
N SER A 457 -19.46 -21.57 11.87
CA SER A 457 -20.26 -22.63 12.48
C SER A 457 -20.40 -23.77 11.49
N THR A 458 -19.81 -24.93 11.78
CA THR A 458 -20.13 -26.18 11.10
C THR A 458 -20.83 -27.11 12.07
N THR A 459 -22.09 -27.40 11.78
CA THR A 459 -22.83 -28.55 12.30
C THR A 459 -22.00 -29.81 12.10
N ARG A 460 -21.62 -30.46 13.20
CA ARG A 460 -21.02 -31.80 13.20
C ARG A 460 -22.03 -32.81 12.65
N THR A 461 -21.71 -33.44 11.54
CA THR A 461 -22.29 -34.73 11.16
C THR A 461 -21.52 -35.85 11.86
N GLY A 462 -22.25 -36.73 12.53
CA GLY A 462 -21.83 -38.13 12.71
C GLY A 462 -21.20 -38.50 14.05
N ALA A 463 -22.01 -38.54 15.11
CA ALA A 463 -22.13 -39.71 15.99
C ALA A 463 -23.05 -39.34 17.17
N LEU A 464 -24.21 -40.00 17.27
CA LEU A 464 -24.77 -40.59 18.51
C LEU A 464 -26.16 -41.18 18.22
N ASN A 465 -26.16 -42.51 18.08
CA ASN A 465 -27.09 -43.51 18.63
C ASN A 465 -28.61 -43.35 18.52
N ALA A 466 -29.18 -44.31 17.77
CA ALA A 466 -30.32 -45.18 18.10
C ALA A 466 -31.65 -44.57 18.59
N VAL A 467 -32.70 -44.95 17.85
CA VAL A 467 -34.13 -44.62 18.01
C VAL A 467 -34.72 -45.14 19.32
N SER A 468 -35.65 -44.36 19.91
CA SER A 468 -36.86 -44.93 20.51
C SER A 468 -38.07 -44.02 20.25
N VAL A 469 -39.09 -44.61 19.61
CA VAL A 469 -40.40 -44.02 19.31
C VAL A 469 -41.32 -44.21 20.51
N SER A 470 -41.94 -43.13 21.03
CA SER A 470 -43.20 -43.23 21.78
C SER A 470 -43.91 -41.88 21.97
N GLY A 471 -45.03 -41.73 21.25
CA GLY A 471 -46.34 -41.31 21.79
C GLY A 471 -46.58 -39.87 22.25
N GLY A 472 -47.68 -39.28 21.75
CA GLY A 472 -48.53 -38.40 22.57
C GLY A 472 -48.97 -37.08 21.94
N LEU A 473 -50.27 -36.99 21.65
CA LEU A 473 -51.00 -35.81 21.20
C LEU A 473 -51.13 -34.71 22.29
N THR A 474 -51.37 -33.48 21.81
CA THR A 474 -52.28 -32.41 22.32
C THR A 474 -51.65 -31.09 22.80
N GLY A 475 -52.17 -29.98 22.24
CA GLY A 475 -52.49 -28.77 23.02
C GLY A 475 -51.82 -27.43 22.66
N GLY A 476 -52.46 -26.64 21.80
CA GLY A 476 -52.99 -25.33 22.19
C GLY A 476 -52.15 -24.04 22.15
N HIS A 477 -52.45 -23.22 21.13
CA HIS A 477 -52.70 -21.75 21.17
C HIS A 477 -51.54 -20.73 21.22
N ALA A 478 -51.52 -19.90 20.16
CA ALA A 478 -51.59 -18.42 20.14
C ALA A 478 -50.48 -17.73 19.33
N ALA A 479 -50.88 -17.12 18.20
CA ALA A 479 -50.11 -16.11 17.46
C ALA A 479 -50.29 -14.73 18.12
N PRO A 480 -49.37 -13.75 17.90
CA PRO A 480 -49.64 -12.83 16.78
C PRO A 480 -48.41 -12.25 16.03
N ALA A 481 -48.75 -11.75 14.84
CA ALA A 481 -48.19 -10.63 14.07
C ALA A 481 -46.82 -10.78 13.38
N ALA A 482 -46.89 -10.69 12.05
CA ALA A 482 -45.81 -10.79 11.09
C ALA A 482 -44.93 -9.52 11.02
N ALA A 483 -43.62 -9.73 11.02
CA ALA A 483 -42.61 -8.81 10.51
C ALA A 483 -42.36 -9.10 9.01
N PRO A 484 -41.96 -8.10 8.19
CA PRO A 484 -41.75 -8.31 6.76
C PRO A 484 -40.57 -9.26 6.52
N ALA A 485 -40.76 -10.19 5.58
CA ALA A 485 -39.81 -11.23 5.24
C ALA A 485 -38.46 -10.65 4.79
N ALA A 486 -37.41 -10.99 5.53
CA ALA A 486 -36.06 -10.95 5.00
C ALA A 486 -35.97 -11.97 3.85
N ALA A 487 -35.43 -11.54 2.72
CA ALA A 487 -35.08 -12.43 1.61
C ALA A 487 -34.17 -13.55 2.14
N PRO A 488 -34.37 -14.82 1.72
CA PRO A 488 -33.55 -15.91 2.19
C PRO A 488 -32.10 -15.63 1.82
N ALA A 489 -31.22 -15.67 2.83
CA ALA A 489 -29.80 -15.76 2.62
C ALA A 489 -29.55 -16.95 1.67
N ALA A 490 -28.89 -16.67 0.55
CA ALA A 490 -28.43 -17.72 -0.35
C ALA A 490 -27.64 -18.73 0.49
N SER A 491 -28.10 -19.98 0.47
CA SER A 491 -27.40 -21.12 1.02
C SER A 491 -25.96 -21.11 0.53
N ALA A 492 -25.00 -21.28 1.45
CA ALA A 492 -23.60 -21.48 1.09
C ALA A 492 -23.51 -22.58 0.03
N PRO A 493 -22.74 -22.39 -1.06
CA PRO A 493 -22.62 -23.41 -2.09
C PRO A 493 -21.96 -24.65 -1.50
N GLU A 494 -22.47 -25.83 -1.87
CA GLU A 494 -21.76 -27.09 -1.68
C GLU A 494 -20.40 -27.00 -2.37
N VAL A 495 -19.33 -27.26 -1.62
CA VAL A 495 -17.97 -27.32 -2.14
C VAL A 495 -17.86 -28.58 -3.00
N VAL A 496 -17.84 -28.40 -4.32
CA VAL A 496 -17.54 -29.47 -5.27
C VAL A 496 -16.04 -29.77 -5.22
N ASP A 497 -15.68 -31.04 -5.17
CA ASP A 497 -14.31 -31.54 -5.05
C ASP A 497 -13.52 -31.29 -6.35
N GLY A 498 -13.02 -30.06 -6.52
CA GLY A 498 -12.15 -29.67 -7.63
C GLY A 498 -10.68 -30.02 -7.38
N ALA A 499 -9.96 -30.38 -8.44
CA ALA A 499 -8.52 -30.61 -8.41
C ALA A 499 -7.76 -29.32 -8.02
N ALA A 500 -6.83 -29.42 -7.06
CA ALA A 500 -6.00 -28.30 -6.64
C ALA A 500 -4.80 -28.11 -7.57
N CYS A 501 -4.59 -26.89 -8.08
CA CYS A 501 -3.45 -26.55 -8.94
C CYS A 501 -2.37 -25.77 -8.17
N TYR A 502 -1.11 -26.06 -8.45
CA TYR A 502 0.05 -25.46 -7.79
C TYR A 502 1.22 -25.18 -8.75
N LEU A 503 1.00 -25.25 -10.07
CA LEU A 503 2.02 -25.03 -11.10
C LEU A 503 2.16 -23.53 -11.44
N ARG A 504 3.37 -23.10 -11.79
CA ARG A 504 3.68 -21.75 -12.27
C ARG A 504 4.14 -21.74 -13.73
N PRO A 505 4.07 -20.59 -14.43
CA PRO A 505 4.67 -20.46 -15.75
C PRO A 505 6.13 -20.92 -15.76
N GLY A 506 6.43 -21.95 -16.56
CA GLY A 506 7.75 -22.58 -16.65
C GLY A 506 7.93 -23.86 -15.81
N ASP A 507 6.97 -24.24 -14.96
CA ASP A 507 6.98 -25.54 -14.30
C ASP A 507 6.63 -26.67 -15.29
N ALA A 508 7.18 -27.87 -15.08
CA ALA A 508 6.86 -29.04 -15.90
C ALA A 508 5.36 -29.38 -15.79
N GLY A 509 4.68 -29.48 -16.94
CA GLY A 509 3.24 -29.75 -17.02
C GLY A 509 2.35 -28.51 -16.91
N PHE A 510 2.91 -27.30 -16.80
CA PHE A 510 2.12 -26.06 -16.74
C PHE A 510 1.26 -25.86 -18.00
N ASP A 511 1.85 -26.04 -19.19
CA ASP A 511 1.15 -25.84 -20.46
C ASP A 511 0.06 -26.89 -20.73
N GLU A 512 0.12 -28.03 -20.03
CA GLU A 512 -0.82 -29.16 -20.17
C GLU A 512 -1.90 -29.16 -19.07
N CYS A 513 -1.81 -28.29 -18.06
CA CYS A 513 -2.73 -28.26 -16.94
C CYS A 513 -3.98 -27.44 -17.26
N GLU A 514 -5.15 -28.10 -17.26
CA GLU A 514 -6.45 -27.46 -17.52
C GLU A 514 -6.80 -26.33 -16.54
N ALA A 515 -6.21 -26.33 -15.34
CA ALA A 515 -6.37 -25.25 -14.36
C ALA A 515 -5.46 -24.04 -14.63
N CYS A 516 -4.37 -24.21 -15.37
CA CYS A 516 -3.41 -23.17 -15.73
C CYS A 516 -3.76 -22.44 -17.04
N GLN A 517 -4.56 -23.09 -17.90
CA GLN A 517 -5.18 -22.48 -19.10
C GLN A 517 -6.45 -21.71 -18.73
#